data_AF-K8GQP6-F1
#
_entry.id   AF-K8GQP6-F1
#
_cell.length_a   1.000
_cell.length_b   1.000
_cell.length_c   1.000
_cell.angle_alpha   90.00
_cell.angle_beta   90.00
_cell.angle_gamma   90.00
#
_symmetry.space_group_name_H-M   'P 1'
#
loop_
_entity.id
_entity.type
_entity.pdbx_description
1 polymer ?
#
loop_
_entity_poly.entity_id
_entity_poly.type
_entity_poly.pdbx_seq_one_letter_code
_entity_poly.pdbx_strand_id
1 'polypeptide(L)'
;MRGTRVFRRYHRQVAVIMCLPLTLTIITGTAYPILDGWLSLHKVSGFILKIHSGSVFGLDAIYPIFNGLGLMGLLITGLSMTSLFSKKGAIAEVPVGQLELEKKRMKN
;
A
#
# COMPACT_ATOMS: atom_id res chain seq x y z
N MET A 1 -18.49 -12.56 7.02
CA MET A 1 -17.02 -12.68 6.99
C MET A 1 -16.42 -11.89 8.16
N ARG A 2 -15.98 -12.54 9.24
CA ARG A 2 -15.59 -11.91 10.54
C ARG A 2 -14.06 -11.75 10.75
N GLY A 3 -13.23 -11.83 9.71
CA GLY A 3 -11.77 -11.79 9.81
C GLY A 3 -11.08 -10.42 9.67
N THR A 4 -11.81 -9.35 9.33
CA THR A 4 -11.18 -8.10 8.85
C THR A 4 -10.59 -7.20 9.93
N ARG A 5 -11.00 -7.33 11.21
CA ARG A 5 -10.50 -6.46 12.30
C ARG A 5 -9.06 -6.75 12.70
N VAL A 6 -8.68 -8.03 12.74
CA VAL A 6 -7.34 -8.46 13.15
C VAL A 6 -6.33 -8.09 12.06
N PHE A 7 -6.71 -8.30 10.80
CA PHE A 7 -5.94 -7.90 9.62
C PHE A 7 -5.67 -6.39 9.59
N ARG A 8 -6.66 -5.57 9.98
CA ARG A 8 -6.53 -4.11 10.04
C ARG A 8 -5.57 -3.64 11.14
N ARG A 9 -5.53 -4.34 12.27
CA ARG A 9 -4.57 -4.04 13.35
C ARG A 9 -3.14 -4.44 12.96
N TYR A 10 -2.97 -5.63 12.39
CA TYR A 10 -1.68 -6.09 11.89
C TYR A 10 -1.14 -5.21 10.77
N HIS A 11 -1.97 -4.90 9.75
CA HIS A 11 -1.60 -3.98 8.67
C HIS A 11 -1.17 -2.63 9.24
N ARG A 12 -1.90 -2.05 10.19
CA ARG A 12 -1.53 -0.77 10.80
C ARG A 12 -0.20 -0.81 11.56
N GLN A 13 0.09 -1.88 12.29
CA GLN A 13 1.35 -2.03 13.00
C GLN A 13 2.53 -2.22 12.05
N VAL A 14 2.38 -3.12 11.07
CA VAL A 14 3.40 -3.35 10.02
C VAL A 14 3.60 -2.10 9.18
N ALA A 15 2.53 -1.36 8.87
CA ALA A 15 2.58 -0.11 8.11
C ALA A 15 3.43 0.93 8.82
N VAL A 16 3.19 1.16 10.11
CA VAL A 16 3.96 2.17 10.87
C VAL A 16 5.43 1.77 10.98
N ILE A 17 5.71 0.48 11.26
CA ILE A 17 7.09 -0.03 11.39
C ILE A 17 7.85 0.06 10.07
N MET A 18 7.19 -0.25 8.95
CA MET A 18 7.81 -0.23 7.61
C MET A 18 7.83 1.17 7.00
N CYS A 19 6.88 2.04 7.32
CA CYS A 19 6.81 3.40 6.74
C CYS A 19 8.03 4.23 7.15
N LEU A 20 8.54 4.08 8.37
CA LEU A 20 9.77 4.73 8.83
C LEU A 20 10.98 4.43 7.91
N PRO A 21 11.40 3.17 7.74
CA PRO A 21 12.53 2.84 6.89
C PRO A 21 12.24 3.10 5.41
N LEU A 22 11.01 2.91 4.92
CA LEU A 22 10.62 3.23 3.53
C LEU A 22 10.74 4.71 3.20
N THR A 23 10.24 5.58 4.07
CA THR A 23 10.38 7.03 3.87
C THR A 23 11.85 7.42 3.88
N LEU A 24 12.65 6.80 4.75
CA LEU A 24 14.09 7.04 4.80
C LEU A 24 14.81 6.56 3.53
N THR A 25 14.48 5.38 2.97
CA THR A 25 15.06 4.92 1.69
C THR A 25 14.63 5.79 0.52
N ILE A 26 13.39 6.27 0.49
CA ILE A 26 12.91 7.18 -0.56
C ILE A 26 13.63 8.53 -0.47
N ILE A 27 13.71 9.11 0.73
CA ILE A 27 14.39 10.40 0.95
C ILE A 27 15.87 10.28 0.60
N THR A 28 16.57 9.26 1.10
CA THR A 28 18.00 9.08 0.81
C THR A 28 18.26 8.70 -0.65
N GLY A 29 17.41 7.86 -1.26
CA GLY A 29 17.53 7.44 -2.64
C GLY A 29 17.26 8.56 -3.66
N THR A 30 16.39 9.52 -3.30
CA THR A 30 16.17 10.74 -4.11
C THR A 30 17.17 11.84 -3.80
N ALA A 31 17.66 11.94 -2.55
CA ALA A 31 18.68 12.91 -2.17
C ALA A 31 20.06 12.59 -2.76
N TYR A 32 20.42 11.31 -2.94
CA TYR A 32 21.73 10.92 -3.49
C TYR A 32 21.98 11.53 -4.89
N PRO A 33 21.12 11.34 -5.90
CA PRO A 33 21.32 11.93 -7.23
C PRO A 33 21.35 13.46 -7.22
N ILE A 34 20.60 14.09 -6.30
CA ILE A 34 20.56 15.55 -6.17
C ILE A 34 21.88 16.07 -5.58
N LEU A 35 22.35 15.47 -4.49
CA LEU A 35 23.61 15.87 -3.83
C LEU A 35 24.84 15.60 -4.71
N ASP A 36 24.84 14.45 -5.38
CA ASP A 36 25.94 14.02 -6.24
C ASP A 36 25.94 14.76 -7.58
N GLY A 37 24.78 14.83 -8.23
CA GLY A 37 24.64 15.43 -9.56
C GLY A 37 24.54 16.94 -9.56
N TRP A 38 23.70 17.54 -8.72
CA TRP A 38 23.43 18.99 -8.77
C TRP A 38 24.39 19.79 -7.90
N LEU A 39 24.78 19.27 -6.74
CA LEU A 39 25.63 19.97 -5.78
C LEU A 39 27.10 19.52 -5.82
N SER A 40 27.40 18.45 -6.57
CA SER A 40 28.75 17.85 -6.66
C SER A 40 29.39 17.57 -5.30
N LEU A 41 28.58 17.33 -4.27
CA LEU A 41 29.02 17.10 -2.89
C LEU A 41 29.32 15.62 -2.67
N HIS A 42 30.33 15.09 -3.36
CA HIS A 42 30.72 13.67 -3.33
C HIS A 42 30.94 13.09 -1.92
N LYS A 43 31.44 13.89 -0.97
CA LYS A 43 31.63 13.44 0.43
C LYS A 43 30.31 13.22 1.16
N VAL A 44 29.32 14.08 0.89
CA VAL A 44 28.00 14.01 1.53
C VAL A 44 27.14 12.97 0.84
N SER A 45 27.19 12.88 -0.49
CA SER A 45 26.50 11.84 -1.27
C SER A 45 26.96 10.43 -0.88
N GLY A 46 28.26 10.21 -0.71
CA GLY A 46 28.80 8.93 -0.23
C GLY A 46 28.34 8.56 1.18
N PHE A 47 28.16 9.54 2.08
CA PHE A 47 27.61 9.29 3.42
C PHE A 47 26.11 8.98 3.37
N ILE A 48 25.35 9.69 2.54
CA ILE A 48 23.94 9.41 2.27
C ILE A 48 23.76 8.01 1.70
N LEU A 49 24.65 7.56 0.82
CA LEU A 49 24.59 6.24 0.19
C LEU A 49 24.86 5.13 1.20
N LYS A 50 25.78 5.34 2.14
CA LYS A 50 26.02 4.42 3.26
C LYS A 50 24.79 4.28 4.18
N ILE A 51 24.09 5.39 4.45
CA ILE A 51 22.83 5.37 5.20
C ILE A 51 21.72 4.69 4.39
N HIS A 52 21.61 5.01 3.10
CA HIS A 52 20.63 4.44 2.17
C HIS A 52 20.72 2.92 2.09
N SER A 53 21.95 2.41 1.93
CA SER A 53 22.18 0.98 1.77
C SER A 53 22.14 0.22 3.11
N GLY A 54 22.12 0.89 4.27
CA GLY A 54 22.28 0.22 5.57
C GLY A 54 23.71 -0.24 5.87
N SER A 55 24.68 0.25 5.09
CA SER A 55 26.13 -0.04 5.19
C SER A 55 26.77 0.37 6.50
N VAL A 56 26.11 1.24 7.25
CA VAL A 56 26.52 1.63 8.60
C VAL A 56 26.39 0.46 9.60
N PHE A 57 25.49 -0.50 9.35
CA PHE A 57 25.23 -1.64 10.23
C PHE A 57 25.63 -3.01 9.64
N GLY A 58 26.15 -3.06 8.40
CA GLY A 58 26.56 -4.32 7.74
C GLY A 58 25.38 -5.21 7.29
N LEU A 59 24.19 -4.62 7.12
CA LEU A 59 22.95 -5.32 6.70
C LEU A 59 22.55 -4.96 5.25
N ASP A 60 23.55 -4.69 4.42
CA ASP A 60 23.44 -3.92 3.18
C ASP A 60 22.52 -4.56 2.14
N ALA A 61 22.44 -5.89 2.18
CA ALA A 61 21.60 -6.68 1.31
C ALA A 61 20.26 -7.07 1.95
N ILE A 62 20.21 -7.23 3.28
CA ILE A 62 19.04 -7.79 3.98
C ILE A 62 17.99 -6.71 4.21
N TYR A 63 18.43 -5.50 4.59
CA TYR A 63 17.55 -4.38 4.93
C TYR A 63 16.66 -3.93 3.76
N PRO A 64 17.19 -3.76 2.52
CA PRO A 64 16.38 -3.37 1.37
C PRO A 64 15.38 -4.45 0.94
N ILE A 65 15.77 -5.73 1.04
CA ILE A 65 14.89 -6.88 0.71
C ILE A 65 13.72 -6.94 1.70
N PHE A 66 13.99 -6.79 2.99
CA PHE A 66 12.93 -6.72 4.01
C PHE A 66 12.02 -5.51 3.82
N ASN A 67 12.57 -4.36 3.46
CA ASN A 67 11.78 -3.16 3.11
C ASN A 67 10.90 -3.39 1.87
N GLY A 68 11.44 -4.02 0.82
CA GLY A 68 10.71 -4.33 -0.40
C GLY A 68 9.57 -5.33 -0.16
N LEU A 69 9.85 -6.41 0.58
CA LEU A 69 8.82 -7.39 0.97
C LEU A 69 7.77 -6.78 1.90
N GLY A 70 8.19 -5.95 2.84
CA GLY A 70 7.30 -5.19 3.73
C GLY A 70 6.38 -4.24 2.95
N LEU A 71 6.94 -3.50 1.99
CA LEU A 71 6.18 -2.65 1.08
C LEU A 71 5.17 -3.46 0.25
N MET A 72 5.59 -4.57 -0.34
CA MET A 72 4.72 -5.40 -1.18
C MET A 72 3.58 -6.00 -0.36
N GLY A 73 3.89 -6.48 0.85
CA GLY A 73 2.89 -6.95 1.80
C GLY A 73 1.90 -5.83 2.16
N LEU A 74 2.39 -4.61 2.43
CA LEU A 74 1.55 -3.45 2.72
C LEU A 74 0.68 -3.01 1.54
N LEU A 75 1.21 -3.03 0.32
CA LEU A 75 0.46 -2.71 -0.89
C LEU A 75 -0.65 -3.72 -1.11
N ILE A 76 -0.35 -5.02 -1.10
CA ILE A 76 -1.34 -6.08 -1.34
C ILE A 76 -2.43 -6.04 -0.26
N THR A 77 -2.05 -5.92 1.01
CA THR A 77 -3.01 -5.87 2.12
C THR A 77 -3.82 -4.57 2.14
N GLY A 78 -3.19 -3.42 1.85
CA GLY A 78 -3.84 -2.12 1.74
C GLY A 78 -4.85 -2.08 0.59
N LEU A 79 -4.49 -2.60 -0.58
CA LEU A 79 -5.39 -2.69 -1.74
C LEU A 79 -6.56 -3.65 -1.48
N SER A 80 -6.28 -4.80 -0.84
CA SER A 80 -7.31 -5.76 -0.42
C SER A 80 -8.34 -5.14 0.54
N MET A 81 -7.91 -4.20 1.39
CA MET A 81 -8.79 -3.52 2.34
C MET A 81 -9.50 -2.29 1.75
N THR A 82 -8.87 -1.58 0.82
CA THR A 82 -9.43 -0.31 0.33
C THR A 82 -10.59 -0.51 -0.64
N SER A 83 -10.81 -1.72 -1.21
CA SER A 83 -11.97 -2.02 -2.07
C SER A 83 -12.34 -0.86 -3.01
N LEU A 84 -11.33 -0.28 -3.67
CA LEU A 84 -11.52 0.84 -4.61
C LEU A 84 -12.37 0.45 -5.82
N PHE A 85 -12.72 -0.84 -5.95
CA PHE A 85 -13.60 -1.40 -6.96
C PHE A 85 -14.86 -2.06 -6.39
N SER A 86 -15.32 -1.70 -5.18
CA SER A 86 -16.72 -1.99 -4.81
C SER A 86 -17.65 -1.17 -5.70
N LYS A 87 -17.89 -1.66 -6.92
CA LYS A 87 -19.09 -1.37 -7.70
C LYS A 87 -20.28 -1.88 -6.90
N LYS A 88 -20.72 -1.09 -5.93
CA LYS A 88 -22.09 -1.15 -5.42
C LYS A 88 -22.97 -0.54 -6.50
N GLY A 89 -23.82 -1.35 -7.11
CA GLY A 89 -24.94 -0.85 -7.90
C GLY A 89 -25.21 -1.67 -9.14
N ALA A 90 -25.79 -2.86 -8.97
CA ALA A 90 -26.72 -3.45 -9.93
C ALA A 90 -27.33 -4.75 -9.33
N ILE A 91 -27.86 -4.69 -8.11
CA ILE A 91 -29.04 -5.52 -7.84
C ILE A 91 -30.18 -4.57 -8.15
N ALA A 92 -30.71 -4.68 -9.36
CA ALA A 92 -31.91 -3.97 -9.75
C ALA A 92 -33.00 -4.35 -8.74
N GLU A 93 -33.35 -3.42 -7.87
CA GLU A 93 -34.55 -3.53 -7.06
C GLU A 93 -35.71 -3.59 -8.04
N VAL A 94 -36.18 -4.81 -8.34
CA VAL A 94 -37.46 -4.98 -9.05
C VAL A 94 -38.50 -4.31 -8.14
N PRO A 95 -39.08 -3.17 -8.56
CA PRO A 95 -40.04 -2.47 -7.72
C PRO A 95 -41.20 -3.42 -7.48
N VAL A 96 -41.63 -3.60 -6.24
CA VAL A 96 -42.74 -4.51 -5.87
C VAL A 96 -44.01 -4.26 -6.72
N GLY A 97 -44.19 -3.04 -7.24
CA GLY A 97 -45.23 -2.71 -8.21
C GLY A 97 -45.15 -3.43 -9.56
N GLN A 98 -43.98 -3.87 -10.04
CA GLN A 98 -43.87 -4.66 -11.28
C GLN A 98 -44.36 -6.11 -11.07
N LEU A 99 -44.15 -6.68 -9.88
CA LEU A 99 -44.62 -8.03 -9.54
C LEU A 99 -46.13 -8.11 -9.44
N GLU A 100 -46.78 -7.06 -8.92
CA GLU A 100 -48.24 -6.98 -8.84
C GLU A 100 -48.88 -6.82 -10.22
N LEU A 101 -48.20 -6.10 -11.13
CA LEU A 101 -48.66 -5.90 -12.51
C LEU A 101 -48.50 -7.18 -13.35
N GLU A 102 -47.42 -7.94 -13.14
CA GLU A 102 -47.21 -9.25 -13.78
C GLU A 102 -48.22 -10.29 -13.29
N LYS A 103 -48.50 -10.33 -11.96
CA LYS A 103 -49.55 -11.20 -11.41
C LYS A 103 -50.95 -10.85 -11.94
N LYS A 104 -51.24 -9.56 -12.13
CA LYS A 104 -52.52 -9.11 -12.69
C LYS A 104 -52.66 -9.47 -14.17
N ARG A 105 -51.54 -9.50 -14.92
CA ARG A 105 -51.48 -9.93 -16.32
C ARG A 105 -51.64 -11.45 -16.50
N MET A 106 -51.20 -12.26 -15.53
CA MET A 106 -51.30 -13.72 -15.55
C MET A 106 -52.68 -14.27 -15.14
N LYS A 107 -53.56 -13.41 -14.60
CA LYS A 107 -54.87 -13.78 -14.06
C LYS A 107 -56.05 -13.38 -14.96
N ASN A 108 -55.79 -12.75 -16.11
CA ASN A 108 -56.78 -12.30 -17.08
C ASN A 108 -56.50 -12.93 -18.44
#